data_AF-A0A0C4F4E7-F1
#
_entry.id   AF-A0A0C4F4E7-F1
#
_cell.length_a   1.000
_cell.length_b   1.000
_cell.length_c   1.000
_cell.angle_alpha   90.00
_cell.angle_beta   90.00
_cell.angle_gamma   90.00
#
_symmetry.space_group_name_H-M   'P 1'
#
loop_
_entity.id
_entity.type
_entity.pdbx_description
1 polymer ?
#
loop_
_entity_poly.entity_id
_entity_poly.type
_entity_poly.pdbx_seq_one_letter_code
_entity_poly.pdbx_strand_id
1 'polypeptide(L)'
;MSDTTPTAGGPEHSTKSTRTTEAADLTTAKDWFKRVLKLQHASVEQANEDRRRAAADRRADLQAFQAAIKANAARTNQLKKIIVGMHAKTDQLEEIIVGMHAKAKPSNHPGRPATEGVDLQRFRTSDGPSFAGPFLVAESFLTWIHGVEIFFKTKAVTVSLDKV
;
A
#
# COMPACT_ATOMS: atom_id res chain seq x y z
N MET A 1 -94.10 -47.13 -48.19
CA MET A 1 -94.44 -48.56 -48.08
C MET A 1 -93.20 -49.31 -47.65
N SER A 2 -93.42 -50.27 -46.76
CA SER A 2 -92.48 -50.81 -45.78
C SER A 2 -91.68 -52.03 -46.25
N ASP A 3 -90.80 -52.46 -45.33
CA ASP A 3 -90.26 -53.83 -45.07
C ASP A 3 -88.79 -54.00 -45.49
N THR A 4 -87.75 -54.14 -44.63
CA THR A 4 -87.49 -54.70 -43.27
C THR A 4 -86.88 -56.13 -43.29
N THR A 5 -85.53 -56.17 -43.21
CA THR A 5 -84.56 -57.07 -42.48
C THR A 5 -84.53 -58.61 -42.80
N PRO A 6 -83.50 -59.42 -42.37
CA PRO A 6 -82.56 -59.22 -41.25
C PRO A 6 -81.12 -59.87 -41.24
N THR A 7 -80.34 -59.50 -40.20
CA THR A 7 -79.53 -60.37 -39.30
C THR A 7 -77.97 -60.43 -39.36
N ALA A 8 -77.39 -59.97 -38.23
CA ALA A 8 -76.29 -60.47 -37.35
C ALA A 8 -74.78 -60.34 -37.67
N GLY A 9 -74.04 -59.81 -36.66
CA GLY A 9 -72.76 -60.41 -36.20
C GLY A 9 -71.65 -59.50 -35.64
N GLY A 10 -71.66 -59.19 -34.33
CA GLY A 10 -70.46 -59.06 -33.46
C GLY A 10 -69.60 -57.78 -33.46
N PRO A 11 -68.67 -57.63 -32.47
CA PRO A 11 -68.94 -57.40 -31.06
C PRO A 11 -68.47 -56.01 -30.57
N GLU A 12 -68.97 -55.62 -29.39
CA GLU A 12 -68.65 -54.39 -28.67
C GLU A 12 -67.14 -54.25 -28.39
N HIS A 13 -66.54 -53.18 -28.91
CA HIS A 13 -65.20 -52.77 -28.55
C HIS A 13 -65.21 -52.06 -27.19
N SER A 14 -64.69 -52.78 -26.20
CA SER A 14 -64.30 -52.31 -24.87
C SER A 14 -63.64 -50.92 -24.89
N THR A 15 -64.36 -49.92 -24.39
CA THR A 15 -63.89 -48.53 -24.21
C THR A 15 -63.14 -48.32 -22.89
N LYS A 16 -62.65 -49.38 -22.24
CA LYS A 16 -62.06 -49.29 -20.90
C LYS A 16 -60.54 -49.07 -20.89
N SER A 17 -59.86 -49.18 -22.02
CA SER A 17 -58.39 -49.21 -22.06
C SER A 17 -57.69 -47.84 -22.19
N THR A 18 -58.39 -46.76 -22.53
CA THR A 18 -57.75 -45.46 -22.84
C THR A 18 -57.70 -44.51 -21.63
N ARG A 19 -58.68 -44.58 -20.73
CA ARG A 19 -58.83 -43.63 -19.60
C ARG A 19 -57.72 -43.75 -18.55
N THR A 20 -57.18 -44.94 -18.36
CA THR A 20 -56.16 -45.20 -17.33
C THR A 20 -54.77 -44.71 -17.75
N THR A 21 -54.46 -44.75 -19.05
CA THR A 21 -53.19 -44.27 -19.61
C THR A 21 -53.11 -42.75 -19.59
N GLU A 22 -54.21 -42.07 -19.89
CA GLU A 22 -54.29 -40.60 -19.93
C GLU A 22 -54.12 -39.96 -18.53
N ALA A 23 -54.60 -40.64 -17.47
CA ALA A 23 -54.41 -40.19 -16.08
C ALA A 23 -52.96 -40.34 -15.59
N ALA A 24 -52.24 -41.38 -16.02
CA ALA A 24 -50.82 -41.58 -15.72
C ALA A 24 -49.94 -40.53 -16.42
N ASP A 25 -50.31 -40.14 -17.65
CA ASP A 25 -49.59 -39.13 -18.42
C ASP A 25 -49.78 -37.72 -17.82
N LEU A 26 -51.00 -37.39 -17.40
CA LEU A 26 -51.32 -36.11 -16.77
C LEU A 26 -50.62 -35.92 -15.41
N THR A 27 -50.46 -37.01 -14.64
CA THR A 27 -49.72 -36.99 -13.37
C THR A 27 -48.21 -36.83 -13.59
N THR A 28 -47.67 -37.50 -14.61
CA THR A 28 -46.26 -37.35 -15.04
C THR A 28 -45.96 -35.92 -15.50
N ALA A 29 -46.84 -35.31 -16.31
CA ALA A 29 -46.70 -33.92 -16.76
C ALA A 29 -46.77 -32.91 -15.59
N LYS A 30 -47.66 -33.15 -14.62
CA LYS A 30 -47.77 -32.33 -13.41
C LYS A 30 -46.49 -32.38 -12.57
N ASP A 31 -45.90 -33.56 -12.43
CA ASP A 31 -44.67 -33.74 -11.66
C ASP A 31 -43.46 -33.15 -12.38
N TRP A 32 -43.41 -33.23 -13.71
CA TRP A 32 -42.44 -32.49 -14.51
C TRP A 32 -42.54 -30.98 -14.28
N PHE A 33 -43.75 -30.41 -14.40
CA PHE A 33 -43.95 -28.96 -14.21
C PHE A 33 -43.53 -28.49 -12.82
N LYS A 34 -43.86 -29.26 -11.77
CA LYS A 34 -43.40 -28.97 -10.40
C LYS A 34 -41.87 -28.99 -10.28
N ARG A 35 -41.19 -29.92 -10.95
CA ARG A 35 -39.72 -29.99 -10.94
C ARG A 35 -39.11 -28.78 -11.64
N VAL A 36 -39.66 -28.37 -12.79
CA VAL A 36 -39.22 -27.18 -13.51
C VAL A 36 -39.39 -25.92 -12.66
N LEU A 37 -40.55 -25.75 -12.02
CA LEU A 37 -40.78 -24.60 -11.12
C LEU A 37 -39.80 -24.56 -9.94
N LYS A 38 -39.54 -25.71 -9.31
CA LYS A 38 -38.55 -25.81 -8.23
C LYS A 38 -37.14 -25.44 -8.72
N LEU A 39 -36.76 -25.92 -9.90
CA LEU A 39 -35.46 -25.63 -10.49
C LEU A 39 -35.33 -24.14 -10.84
N GLN A 40 -36.37 -23.54 -11.42
CA GLN A 40 -36.40 -22.11 -11.71
C GLN A 40 -36.30 -21.28 -10.42
N HIS A 41 -37.03 -21.66 -9.37
CA HIS A 41 -36.99 -20.96 -8.09
C HIS A 41 -35.59 -20.99 -7.48
N ALA A 42 -34.96 -22.17 -7.41
CA ALA A 42 -33.59 -22.31 -6.92
C ALA A 42 -32.59 -21.51 -7.77
N SER A 43 -32.76 -21.52 -9.09
CA SER A 43 -31.90 -20.74 -10.00
C SER A 43 -32.00 -19.23 -9.75
N VAL A 44 -33.22 -18.72 -9.52
CA VAL A 44 -33.44 -17.30 -9.20
C VAL A 44 -32.83 -16.92 -7.85
N GLU A 45 -32.98 -17.77 -6.84
CA GLU A 45 -32.38 -17.54 -5.51
C GLU A 45 -30.86 -17.50 -5.58
N GLN A 46 -30.25 -18.44 -6.30
CA GLN A 46 -28.81 -18.46 -6.50
C GLN A 46 -28.33 -17.20 -7.24
N ALA A 47 -28.98 -16.83 -8.34
CA ALA A 47 -28.62 -15.61 -9.08
C ALA A 47 -28.79 -14.33 -8.24
N ASN A 48 -29.78 -14.30 -7.34
CA ASN A 48 -29.95 -13.20 -6.38
C ASN A 48 -28.80 -13.15 -5.38
N GLU A 49 -28.41 -14.30 -4.84
CA GLU A 49 -27.33 -14.38 -3.87
C GLU A 49 -25.98 -14.03 -4.50
N ASP A 50 -25.69 -14.51 -5.71
CA ASP A 50 -24.48 -14.15 -6.45
C ASP A 50 -24.40 -12.64 -6.69
N ARG A 51 -25.53 -12.01 -7.05
CA ARG A 51 -25.61 -10.54 -7.18
C ARG A 51 -25.35 -9.82 -5.86
N ARG A 52 -25.87 -10.33 -4.74
CA ARG A 52 -25.61 -9.75 -3.41
C ARG A 52 -24.14 -9.84 -3.04
N ARG A 53 -23.51 -11.00 -3.25
CA ARG A 53 -22.08 -11.22 -2.99
C ARG A 53 -21.22 -10.25 -3.80
N ALA A 54 -21.45 -10.18 -5.12
CA ALA A 54 -20.74 -9.24 -5.97
C ALA A 54 -20.93 -7.77 -5.57
N ALA A 55 -22.10 -7.39 -5.06
CA ALA A 55 -22.35 -6.05 -4.55
C ALA A 55 -21.65 -5.79 -3.20
N ALA A 56 -21.61 -6.78 -2.31
CA ALA A 56 -20.90 -6.71 -1.04
C ALA A 56 -19.39 -6.59 -1.25
N ASP A 57 -18.82 -7.36 -2.17
CA ASP A 57 -17.39 -7.33 -2.50
C ASP A 57 -16.99 -5.94 -3.01
N ARG A 58 -17.73 -5.39 -3.99
CA ARG A 58 -17.50 -4.01 -4.47
C ARG A 58 -17.62 -2.98 -3.35
N ARG A 59 -18.54 -3.17 -2.41
CA ARG A 59 -18.70 -2.27 -1.26
C ARG A 59 -17.50 -2.38 -0.31
N ALA A 60 -16.98 -3.58 -0.07
CA ALA A 60 -15.79 -3.80 0.73
C ALA A 60 -14.56 -3.13 0.10
N ASP A 61 -14.37 -3.28 -1.21
CA ASP A 61 -13.27 -2.64 -1.94
C ASP A 61 -13.31 -1.11 -1.85
N LEU A 62 -14.50 -0.51 -2.06
CA LEU A 62 -14.69 0.92 -1.93
C LEU A 62 -14.43 1.40 -0.50
N GLN A 63 -14.84 0.63 0.52
CA GLN A 63 -14.55 0.95 1.91
C GLN A 63 -13.05 0.87 2.22
N ALA A 64 -12.36 -0.15 1.72
CA ALA A 64 -10.91 -0.31 1.88
C ALA A 64 -10.16 0.87 1.24
N PHE A 65 -10.54 1.26 0.03
CA PHE A 65 -9.97 2.41 -0.66
C PHE A 65 -10.21 3.72 0.10
N GLN A 66 -11.44 3.95 0.57
CA GLN A 66 -11.76 5.14 1.35
C GLN A 66 -11.00 5.17 2.70
N ALA A 67 -10.86 4.03 3.37
CA ALA A 67 -10.07 3.91 4.59
C ALA A 67 -8.60 4.24 4.34
N ALA A 68 -8.02 3.78 3.22
CA ALA A 68 -6.66 4.10 2.81
C ALA A 68 -6.47 5.61 2.57
N ILE A 69 -7.43 6.28 1.90
CA ILE A 69 -7.40 7.74 1.72
C ILE A 69 -7.40 8.45 3.07
N LYS A 70 -8.30 8.07 3.99
CA LYS A 70 -8.38 8.66 5.33
C LYS A 70 -7.07 8.47 6.11
N ALA A 71 -6.49 7.28 6.06
CA ALA A 71 -5.21 6.99 6.70
C ALA A 71 -4.07 7.83 6.10
N ASN A 72 -4.04 8.01 4.78
CA ASN A 72 -3.07 8.87 4.12
C ASN A 72 -3.23 10.34 4.56
N ALA A 73 -4.46 10.85 4.59
CA ALA A 73 -4.74 12.21 5.07
C ALA A 73 -4.25 12.41 6.51
N ALA A 74 -4.48 11.43 7.40
CA ALA A 74 -3.98 11.47 8.78
C ALA A 74 -2.45 11.52 8.84
N ARG A 75 -1.76 10.68 8.06
CA ARG A 75 -0.29 10.69 7.96
C ARG A 75 0.22 12.04 7.47
N THR A 76 -0.39 12.59 6.42
CA THR A 76 -0.03 13.90 5.87
C THR A 76 -0.16 15.00 6.92
N ASN A 77 -1.23 15.00 7.72
CA ASN A 77 -1.41 15.96 8.81
C ASN A 77 -0.36 15.81 9.92
N GLN A 78 0.02 14.57 10.25
CA GLN A 78 1.10 14.31 11.20
C GLN A 78 2.44 14.84 10.69
N LEU A 79 2.78 14.60 9.42
CA LEU A 79 4.00 15.13 8.81
C LEU A 79 4.00 16.66 8.86
N LYS A 80 2.89 17.31 8.49
CA LYS A 80 2.76 18.77 8.57
C LYS A 80 3.03 19.29 9.99
N LYS A 81 2.48 18.63 11.02
CA LYS A 81 2.72 18.99 12.42
C LYS A 81 4.19 18.86 12.81
N ILE A 82 4.86 17.79 12.40
CA ILE A 82 6.29 17.58 12.67
C ILE A 82 7.12 18.68 12.01
N ILE A 83 6.86 18.97 10.73
CA ILE A 83 7.57 20.00 9.95
C ILE A 83 7.42 21.36 10.63
N VAL A 84 6.20 21.78 10.98
CA VAL A 84 5.95 23.04 11.69
C VAL A 84 6.72 23.10 13.02
N GLY A 85 6.75 22.00 13.77
CA GLY A 85 7.52 21.93 15.02
C GLY A 85 9.04 22.01 14.81
N MET A 86 9.57 21.45 13.72
CA MET A 86 10.98 21.55 13.36
C MET A 86 11.36 22.99 12.96
N HIS A 87 10.49 23.67 12.20
CA HIS A 87 10.70 25.08 11.86
C HIS A 87 10.76 25.95 13.11
N ALA A 88 9.82 25.82 14.04
CA ALA A 88 9.84 26.59 15.28
C ALA A 88 11.13 26.39 16.11
N LYS A 89 11.68 25.16 16.15
CA LYS A 89 12.97 24.91 16.80
C LYS A 89 14.15 25.52 16.04
N THR A 90 14.06 25.57 14.72
CA THR A 90 15.07 26.20 13.86
C THR A 90 15.08 27.70 14.12
N ASP A 91 13.91 28.34 14.15
CA ASP A 91 13.76 29.77 14.46
C ASP A 91 14.35 30.12 15.84
N GLN A 92 14.12 29.27 16.85
CA GLN A 92 14.71 29.43 18.19
C GLN A 92 16.24 29.35 18.18
N LEU A 93 16.81 28.40 17.42
CA LEU A 93 18.27 28.28 17.29
C LEU A 93 18.86 29.49 16.58
N GLU A 94 18.20 29.98 15.53
CA GLU A 94 18.62 31.19 14.81
C GLU A 94 18.63 32.41 15.73
N GLU A 95 17.59 32.60 16.54
CA GLU A 95 17.51 33.70 17.52
C GLU A 95 18.67 33.64 18.54
N ILE A 96 18.97 32.45 19.07
CA ILE A 96 20.09 32.25 20.00
C ILE A 96 21.42 32.63 19.34
N ILE A 97 21.67 32.19 18.10
CA ILE A 97 22.91 32.47 17.37
C ILE A 97 23.06 33.97 17.10
N VAL A 98 21.98 34.65 16.68
CA VAL A 98 21.97 36.10 16.46
C VAL A 98 22.21 36.85 17.76
N GLY A 99 21.55 36.43 18.86
CA GLY A 99 21.75 37.02 20.19
C GLY A 99 23.18 36.85 20.71
N MET A 100 23.80 35.68 20.50
CA MET A 100 25.20 35.43 20.84
C MET A 100 26.15 36.35 20.06
N HIS A 101 25.93 36.53 18.75
CA HIS A 101 26.75 37.42 17.92
C HIS A 101 26.53 38.91 18.24
N ALA A 102 25.30 39.33 18.54
CA ALA A 102 25.01 40.72 18.92
C ALA A 102 25.60 41.09 20.29
N LYS A 103 25.77 40.12 21.20
CA LYS A 103 26.38 40.33 22.52
C LYS A 103 27.91 40.30 22.48
N ALA A 104 28.51 39.81 21.40
CA ALA A 104 29.94 39.92 21.13
C ALA A 104 30.28 41.34 20.65
N LYS A 105 30.44 42.28 21.58
CA LYS A 105 31.06 43.60 21.28
C LYS A 105 32.48 43.35 20.71
N PRO A 106 32.93 44.09 19.68
CA PRO A 106 34.31 43.96 19.22
C PRO A 106 35.25 44.47 20.32
N SER A 107 35.85 43.53 21.05
CA SER A 107 36.95 43.82 21.95
C SER A 107 38.16 44.19 21.08
N ASN A 108 38.41 45.48 20.96
CA ASN A 108 39.71 45.99 20.54
C ASN A 108 40.72 45.64 21.63
N HIS A 109 41.39 44.49 21.51
CA HIS A 109 42.63 44.21 22.22
C HIS A 109 43.69 43.78 21.20
N PRO A 110 44.73 44.62 20.96
CA PRO A 110 45.85 44.23 20.14
C PRO A 110 46.75 43.30 20.95
N GLY A 111 47.13 42.17 20.34
CA GLY A 111 48.12 41.24 20.90
C GLY A 111 47.50 40.07 21.64
N ARG A 112 47.14 39.01 20.91
CA ARG A 112 47.00 37.67 21.48
C ARG A 112 48.13 36.79 20.93
N PRO A 113 48.98 36.18 21.77
CA PRO A 113 50.02 35.27 21.33
C PRO A 113 49.38 34.01 20.74
N ALA A 114 50.06 33.43 19.76
CA ALA A 114 49.64 32.29 18.94
C ALA A 114 48.94 31.22 19.80
N THR A 115 47.64 31.06 19.55
CA THR A 115 46.82 30.03 20.16
C THR A 115 47.41 28.67 19.83
N GLU A 116 47.75 27.93 20.87
CA GLU A 116 48.14 26.52 20.90
C GLU A 116 46.93 25.63 20.54
N GLY A 117 46.40 25.85 19.34
CA GLY A 117 45.27 25.16 18.74
C GLY A 117 45.50 25.10 17.23
N VAL A 118 45.06 24.01 16.59
CA VAL A 118 45.25 23.77 15.16
C VAL A 118 44.88 25.02 14.38
N ASP A 119 45.85 25.61 13.69
CA ASP A 119 45.63 26.75 12.81
C ASP A 119 44.76 26.29 11.63
N LEU A 120 43.44 26.49 11.76
CA LEU A 120 42.44 26.15 10.74
C LEU A 120 42.66 26.94 9.44
N GLN A 121 43.44 28.03 9.47
CA GLN A 121 43.82 28.78 8.27
C GLN A 121 44.92 28.05 7.48
N ARG A 122 45.79 27.29 8.15
CA ARG A 122 46.80 26.40 7.56
C ARG A 122 46.29 24.99 7.28
N PHE A 123 45.29 24.51 8.02
CA PHE A 123 44.71 23.19 7.84
C PHE A 123 43.55 23.23 6.82
N ARG A 124 43.88 23.39 5.54
CA ARG A 124 42.88 23.33 4.47
C ARG A 124 42.64 21.89 4.05
N THR A 125 41.42 21.41 4.26
CA THR A 125 40.97 20.10 3.75
C THR A 125 41.04 20.00 2.22
N SER A 126 41.14 21.14 1.52
CA SER A 126 41.37 21.20 0.06
C SER A 126 42.73 20.66 -0.37
N ASP A 127 43.72 20.65 0.52
CA ASP A 127 45.08 20.20 0.21
C ASP A 127 45.24 18.69 0.46
N GLY A 128 44.16 18.03 0.90
CA GLY A 128 44.12 16.59 1.12
C GLY A 128 43.84 15.79 -0.16
N PRO A 129 44.14 14.48 -0.16
CA PRO A 129 43.88 13.62 -1.31
C PRO A 129 42.37 13.55 -1.61
N SER A 130 42.00 13.87 -2.85
CA SER A 130 40.63 13.76 -3.35
C SER A 130 40.38 12.36 -3.91
N PHE A 131 39.20 11.79 -3.63
CA PHE A 131 38.82 10.49 -4.19
C PHE A 131 38.47 10.65 -5.67
N ALA A 132 39.22 9.97 -6.54
CA ALA A 132 39.02 10.00 -8.00
C ALA A 132 38.63 8.62 -8.58
N GLY A 133 38.23 7.67 -7.73
CA GLY A 133 37.93 6.29 -8.13
C GLY A 133 36.45 6.04 -8.48
N PRO A 134 36.15 4.93 -9.18
CA PRO A 134 34.77 4.48 -9.33
C PRO A 134 34.15 4.15 -7.97
N PHE A 135 32.92 4.58 -7.76
CA PHE A 135 32.13 4.11 -6.62
C PHE A 135 31.93 2.59 -6.76
N LEU A 136 32.10 1.83 -5.66
CA LEU A 136 31.98 0.36 -5.54
C LEU A 136 33.26 -0.47 -5.73
N VAL A 137 34.42 0.12 -6.07
CA VAL A 137 35.70 -0.60 -6.02
C VAL A 137 36.34 -0.43 -4.65
N ALA A 138 36.29 -1.48 -3.82
CA ALA A 138 36.77 -1.44 -2.44
C ALA A 138 38.26 -1.06 -2.34
N GLU A 139 39.10 -1.52 -3.26
CA GLU A 139 40.54 -1.24 -3.26
C GLU A 139 40.84 0.26 -3.46
N SER A 140 40.14 0.92 -4.38
CA SER A 140 40.29 2.37 -4.63
C SER A 140 39.89 3.18 -3.41
N PHE A 141 38.82 2.77 -2.73
CA PHE A 141 38.34 3.41 -1.51
C PHE A 141 39.33 3.23 -0.35
N LEU A 142 39.82 2.00 -0.14
CA LEU A 142 40.79 1.70 0.91
C LEU A 142 42.11 2.43 0.69
N THR A 143 42.57 2.51 -0.57
CA THR A 143 43.79 3.25 -0.93
C THR A 143 43.63 4.75 -0.66
N TRP A 144 42.46 5.31 -0.95
CA TRP A 144 42.17 6.71 -0.65
C TRP A 144 42.11 6.98 0.87
N ILE A 145 41.41 6.14 1.64
CA ILE A 145 41.37 6.24 3.10
C ILE A 145 42.78 6.18 3.69
N HIS A 146 43.62 5.28 3.20
CA HIS A 146 45.01 5.18 3.64
C HIS A 146 45.81 6.46 3.34
N GLY A 147 45.60 7.08 2.18
CA GLY A 147 46.19 8.38 1.84
C GLY A 147 45.71 9.51 2.76
N VAL A 148 44.42 9.52 3.10
CA VAL A 148 43.84 10.46 4.07
C VAL A 148 44.46 10.26 5.46
N GLU A 149 44.61 9.02 5.93
CA GLU A 149 45.26 8.72 7.22
C GLU A 149 46.71 9.23 7.27
N ILE A 150 47.48 9.04 6.20
CA ILE A 150 48.86 9.56 6.09
C ILE A 150 48.86 11.09 6.13
N PHE A 151 47.94 11.74 5.40
CA PHE A 151 47.82 13.20 5.40
C PHE A 151 47.57 13.74 6.81
N PHE A 152 46.65 13.14 7.58
CA PHE A 152 46.41 13.53 8.97
C PHE A 152 47.60 13.24 9.90
N LYS A 153 48.30 12.11 9.72
CA LYS A 153 49.49 11.76 10.52
C LYS A 153 50.68 12.69 10.27
N THR A 154 50.90 13.09 9.02
CA THR A 154 52.05 13.94 8.62
C THR A 154 51.87 15.41 8.99
N LYS A 155 50.64 15.87 9.21
CA LYS A 155 50.35 17.26 9.58
C LYS A 155 50.53 17.55 11.08
N ALA A 156 51.15 16.64 11.85
CA ALA A 156 51.55 16.81 13.25
C ALA A 156 50.48 17.54 14.09
N VAL A 157 49.26 16.99 14.10
CA VAL A 157 48.19 17.45 14.99
C VAL A 157 48.51 16.94 16.39
N THR A 158 49.30 17.70 17.15
CA THR A 158 49.48 17.45 18.58
C THR A 158 48.22 17.88 19.31
N VAL A 159 47.30 16.94 19.57
CA VAL A 159 46.28 17.15 20.58
C VAL A 159 46.97 16.95 21.93
N SER A 160 47.24 18.04 22.63
CA SER A 160 47.65 18.01 24.03
C SER A 160 46.49 17.40 24.84
N LEU A 161 46.57 16.09 25.09
CA LEU A 161 45.65 15.37 25.95
C LEU A 161 46.12 15.51 27.40
N ASP A 162 45.95 16.69 28.00
CA ASP A 162 46.05 16.94 29.46
C ASP A 162 45.52 18.38 29.71
N LYS A 163 44.61 18.69 30.64
CA LYS A 163 44.48 18.27 32.04
C LYS A 163 43.04 18.38 32.56
N VAL A 164 42.81 17.61 33.63
CA VAL A 164 41.76 17.71 34.67
C VAL A 164 41.67 19.12 35.27
#